data_AF-E3GJS1-F1
#
_entry.id   AF-E3GJS1-F1
#
_cell.length_a   1.000
_cell.length_b   1.000
_cell.length_c   1.000
_cell.angle_alpha   90.00
_cell.angle_beta   90.00
_cell.angle_gamma   90.00
#
_symmetry.space_group_name_H-M   'P 1'
#
loop_
_entity.id
_entity.type
_entity.pdbx_description
1 polymer ?
#
loop_
_entity_poly.entity_id
_entity_poly.type
_entity_poly.pdbx_seq_one_letter_code
_entity_poly.pdbx_strand_id
1 'polypeptide(L)'
;MLAIRSVKYFILFMILLLGAGILPGKASAMVIGPPVPPAEASPSCDAIQAWLDENQDIGGTYVLRGDLIITDSLSIYMPDAPITIEAGPYHIYVEDTALLELIGSNITITGDGGTEGLIRTSSMGTLIFAECSITAKNGTGLFYEGGEPTSWSIDVGGTLHAPTFIQAFGDNARGIVCEQPDPLYLSNTFVKADGSGSACVSTVSDISMSNCRITAEGEGAVSVVSQNGRVTGTLCRLTPKAPQFSDDGTRWIITEIDELNFVLPPFTVYNESGLPNYMTVKLVNSENPYDTRYIALAVTWDRIVYDAGLEKNEPFTLTGALETQENILNDSNQTPTAYISFKTATPIDDLSVTTTPDVKICRLVFNFTPPSGASSVKLQKSVDGGSSWTSEDITQAYSQNDDGQALYEEILKEPGIALYRLKVTGSSFAGYSNTVTCTFKSLPLTGDDPEDIDGTRGGGGRNEPDRNTDSNIFENMLEYSPFGNATNRSSAAKRFSSGDNKSNSPLSQNDAGKLRKNTPSSDSSTVISSKDQNNPQAATDTYNVWSRLGLLFVILFFIGAVLWLNPAFRSRFFKK
;
A
#
# COMPACT_ATOMS: atom_id res chain seq x y z
N MET A 1 -24.41 -40.79 40.13
CA MET A 1 -24.44 -39.87 41.29
C MET A 1 -23.27 -40.17 42.21
N LEU A 2 -22.15 -39.44 42.07
CA LEU A 2 -21.13 -39.19 43.11
C LEU A 2 -19.96 -38.41 42.46
N ALA A 3 -20.10 -37.09 42.33
CA ALA A 3 -19.00 -36.19 41.98
C ALA A 3 -19.25 -34.74 42.50
N ILE A 4 -20.04 -34.57 43.57
CA ILE A 4 -20.32 -33.24 44.18
C ILE A 4 -19.68 -33.18 45.58
N ARG A 5 -18.37 -33.46 45.68
CA ARG A 5 -17.61 -33.33 46.94
C ARG A 5 -16.33 -32.47 46.86
N SER A 6 -15.98 -31.90 45.71
CA SER A 6 -14.71 -31.15 45.56
C SER A 6 -14.78 -29.64 45.82
N VAL A 7 -15.95 -29.00 45.71
CA VAL A 7 -16.05 -27.52 45.76
C VAL A 7 -15.85 -26.93 47.17
N LYS A 8 -16.14 -27.70 48.24
CA LYS A 8 -16.01 -27.20 49.62
C LYS A 8 -14.57 -27.09 50.13
N TYR A 9 -13.63 -27.87 49.57
CA TYR A 9 -12.22 -27.81 49.98
C TYR A 9 -11.44 -26.71 49.26
N PHE A 10 -11.86 -26.34 48.05
CA PHE A 10 -11.27 -25.26 47.28
C PHE A 10 -11.52 -23.87 47.90
N ILE A 11 -12.74 -23.65 48.43
CA ILE A 11 -13.10 -22.38 49.09
C ILE A 11 -12.40 -22.24 50.46
N LEU A 12 -12.18 -23.35 51.18
CA LEU A 12 -11.48 -23.33 52.48
C LEU A 12 -9.98 -23.03 52.32
N PHE A 13 -9.36 -23.42 51.19
CA PHE A 13 -7.96 -23.14 50.87
C PHE A 13 -7.74 -21.66 50.46
N MET A 14 -8.70 -21.05 49.75
CA MET A 14 -8.64 -19.63 49.37
C MET A 14 -8.78 -18.66 50.56
N ILE A 15 -9.54 -19.03 51.59
CA ILE A 15 -9.70 -18.19 52.79
C ILE A 15 -8.43 -18.21 53.67
N LEU A 16 -7.63 -19.29 53.60
CA LEU A 16 -6.38 -19.42 54.36
C LEU A 16 -5.20 -18.65 53.74
N LEU A 17 -5.26 -18.34 52.43
CA LEU A 17 -4.24 -17.56 51.71
C LEU A 17 -4.40 -16.04 51.86
N LEU A 18 -5.59 -15.56 52.26
CA LEU A 18 -5.87 -14.14 52.49
C LEU A 18 -5.60 -13.66 53.94
N GLY A 19 -5.09 -14.54 54.81
CA GLY A 19 -4.91 -14.28 56.25
C GLY A 19 -3.47 -14.07 56.75
N ALA A 20 -2.46 -14.02 55.88
CA ALA A 20 -1.08 -13.76 56.29
C ALA A 20 -0.71 -12.28 56.12
N GLY A 21 -1.09 -11.46 57.11
CA GLY A 21 -0.64 -10.07 57.28
C GLY A 21 0.89 -9.98 57.35
N ILE A 22 1.49 -8.98 56.69
CA ILE A 22 1.79 -7.66 57.27
C ILE A 22 2.61 -7.78 58.57
N LEU A 23 3.91 -7.53 58.46
CA LEU A 23 4.78 -7.09 59.57
C LEU A 23 5.35 -5.70 59.22
N PRO A 24 5.35 -4.72 60.14
CA PRO A 24 5.81 -3.36 59.85
C PRO A 24 7.33 -3.25 60.03
N GLY A 25 8.05 -3.04 58.91
CA GLY A 25 9.46 -2.64 58.91
C GLY A 25 9.59 -1.13 58.73
N LYS A 26 10.34 -0.49 59.64
CA LYS A 26 10.53 0.97 59.78
C LYS A 26 10.81 1.71 58.47
N ALA A 27 10.05 2.78 58.23
CA ALA A 27 10.34 3.78 57.21
C ALA A 27 11.60 4.59 57.56
N SER A 28 12.54 4.66 56.62
CA SER A 28 13.50 5.78 56.51
C SER A 28 13.12 6.56 55.26
N ALA A 29 12.82 7.84 55.43
CA ALA A 29 12.45 8.73 54.34
C ALA A 29 13.66 8.97 53.43
N MET A 30 13.57 8.55 52.17
CA MET A 30 14.47 8.98 51.10
C MET A 30 13.70 9.94 50.21
N VAL A 31 14.25 11.15 50.04
CA VAL A 31 13.68 12.25 49.27
C VAL A 31 13.61 11.82 47.79
N ILE A 32 12.39 11.72 47.26
CA ILE A 32 12.14 11.42 45.85
C ILE A 32 12.18 12.78 45.11
N GLY A 33 13.02 12.89 44.09
CA GLY A 33 12.98 14.00 43.13
C GLY A 33 11.63 14.06 42.41
N PRO A 34 11.36 15.10 41.60
CA PRO A 34 10.11 15.20 40.86
C PRO A 34 9.84 13.91 40.07
N PRO A 35 8.59 13.43 40.03
CA PRO A 35 8.26 12.16 39.40
C PRO A 35 8.74 12.19 37.95
N VAL A 36 9.55 11.19 37.58
CA VAL A 36 9.77 10.86 36.17
C VAL A 36 8.37 10.67 35.57
N PRO A 37 8.01 11.38 34.49
CA PRO A 37 6.72 11.17 33.85
C PRO A 37 6.57 9.67 33.56
N PRO A 38 5.39 9.08 33.82
CA PRO A 38 5.18 7.66 33.57
C PRO A 38 5.60 7.38 32.12
N ALA A 39 6.45 6.37 31.93
CA ALA A 39 6.75 5.86 30.60
C ALA A 39 5.42 5.63 29.90
N GLU A 40 5.26 6.20 28.70
CA GLU A 40 4.11 5.90 27.86
C GLU A 40 3.98 4.38 27.80
N ALA A 41 2.82 3.85 28.18
CA ALA A 41 2.61 2.41 28.25
C ALA A 41 2.95 1.81 26.89
N SER A 42 3.76 0.73 26.87
CA SER A 42 4.00 -0.03 25.64
C SER A 42 2.67 -0.34 24.96
N PRO A 43 2.59 -0.25 23.62
CA PRO A 43 1.36 -0.58 22.92
C PRO A 43 0.97 -2.02 23.28
N SER A 44 -0.19 -2.19 23.92
CA SER A 44 -0.71 -3.52 24.23
C SER A 44 -1.28 -4.17 22.98
N CYS A 45 -1.27 -5.50 22.91
CA CYS A 45 -1.97 -6.25 21.86
C CYS A 45 -3.44 -5.82 21.72
N ASP A 46 -4.10 -5.45 22.82
CA ASP A 46 -5.48 -4.95 22.79
C ASP A 46 -5.65 -3.67 21.96
N ALA A 47 -4.66 -2.76 22.02
CA ALA A 47 -4.73 -1.49 21.30
C ALA A 47 -4.60 -1.66 19.79
N ILE A 48 -3.67 -2.51 19.35
CA ILE A 48 -3.53 -2.84 17.93
C ILE A 48 -4.72 -3.66 17.44
N GLN A 49 -5.25 -4.59 18.25
CA GLN A 49 -6.44 -5.35 17.88
C GLN A 49 -7.67 -4.45 17.71
N ALA A 50 -7.91 -3.53 18.65
CA ALA A 50 -9.01 -2.58 18.53
C ALA A 50 -8.88 -1.70 17.28
N TRP A 51 -7.66 -1.29 16.93
CA TRP A 51 -7.43 -0.55 15.69
C TRP A 51 -7.68 -1.41 14.44
N LEU A 52 -7.25 -2.67 14.43
CA LEU A 52 -7.50 -3.59 13.33
C LEU A 52 -9.00 -3.83 13.11
N ASP A 53 -9.76 -4.00 14.19
CA ASP A 53 -11.22 -4.19 14.12
C ASP A 53 -11.93 -3.00 13.44
N GLU A 54 -11.39 -1.79 13.57
CA GLU A 54 -11.92 -0.57 12.95
C GLU A 54 -11.40 -0.33 11.52
N ASN A 55 -10.22 -0.87 11.16
CA ASN A 55 -9.49 -0.45 9.96
C ASN A 55 -9.24 -1.57 8.93
N GLN A 56 -9.45 -2.85 9.23
CA GLN A 56 -9.16 -3.97 8.30
C GLN A 56 -9.89 -3.87 6.94
N ASP A 57 -11.06 -3.23 6.90
CA ASP A 57 -11.88 -3.09 5.69
C ASP A 57 -11.61 -1.79 4.90
N ILE A 58 -11.05 -0.76 5.56
CA ILE A 58 -10.81 0.57 4.98
C ILE A 58 -9.32 0.88 4.77
N GLY A 59 -8.46 0.10 5.42
CA GLY A 59 -7.02 0.23 5.38
C GLY A 59 -6.53 1.33 6.33
N GLY A 60 -5.21 1.44 6.44
CA GLY A 60 -4.58 2.48 7.23
C GLY A 60 -3.19 2.13 7.72
N THR A 61 -2.62 3.05 8.50
CA THR A 61 -1.30 2.88 9.10
C THR A 61 -1.39 2.95 10.61
N TYR A 62 -0.99 1.87 11.28
CA TYR A 62 -0.78 1.84 12.73
C TYR A 62 0.69 2.15 13.04
N VAL A 63 0.94 3.18 13.84
CA VAL A 63 2.31 3.60 14.19
C VAL A 63 2.61 3.16 15.62
N LEU A 64 3.66 2.34 15.81
CA LEU A 64 4.09 1.92 17.14
C LEU A 64 4.64 3.11 17.95
N ARG A 65 4.35 3.11 19.24
CA ARG A 65 4.83 4.10 20.23
C ARG A 65 5.85 3.51 21.21
N GLY A 66 6.11 2.22 21.09
CA GLY A 66 6.96 1.41 21.94
C GLY A 66 7.06 0.01 21.34
N ASP A 67 7.93 -0.83 21.90
CA ASP A 67 8.01 -2.24 21.50
C ASP A 67 6.65 -2.92 21.72
N LEU A 68 6.25 -3.73 20.74
CA LEU A 68 5.04 -4.52 20.81
C LEU A 68 5.40 -5.93 21.29
N ILE A 69 4.91 -6.31 22.47
CA ILE A 69 5.14 -7.64 23.04
C ILE A 69 3.86 -8.46 22.87
N ILE A 70 3.95 -9.55 22.12
CA ILE A 70 2.87 -10.49 21.85
C ILE A 70 2.99 -11.67 22.81
N THR A 71 2.03 -11.78 23.72
CA THR A 71 2.05 -12.78 24.80
C THR A 71 1.06 -13.93 24.59
N ASP A 72 0.13 -13.82 23.64
CA ASP A 72 -0.87 -14.85 23.32
C ASP A 72 -1.02 -15.02 21.81
N SER A 73 -1.75 -14.13 21.14
CA SER A 73 -1.76 -14.12 19.68
C SER A 73 -2.05 -12.75 19.09
N LEU A 74 -1.51 -12.51 17.89
CA LEU A 74 -1.89 -11.42 17.00
C LEU A 74 -1.99 -11.98 15.58
N SER A 75 -3.20 -11.99 15.03
CA SER A 75 -3.46 -12.47 13.67
C SER A 75 -4.02 -11.34 12.81
N ILE A 76 -3.39 -11.07 11.67
CA ILE A 76 -3.93 -10.22 10.62
C ILE A 76 -4.17 -11.12 9.40
N TYR A 77 -5.44 -11.33 9.06
CA TYR A 77 -5.86 -12.33 8.09
C TYR A 77 -6.66 -11.70 6.96
N MET A 78 -6.08 -11.75 5.76
CA MET A 78 -6.63 -11.34 4.47
C MET A 78 -7.41 -10.01 4.53
N PRO A 79 -6.78 -8.89 4.95
CA PRO A 79 -7.49 -7.63 5.02
C PRO A 79 -7.89 -7.17 3.62
N ASP A 80 -9.14 -6.71 3.48
CA ASP A 80 -9.71 -6.24 2.21
C ASP A 80 -9.01 -4.98 1.70
N ALA A 81 -8.44 -4.19 2.61
CA ALA A 81 -7.72 -2.97 2.32
C ALA A 81 -6.28 -2.98 2.88
N PRO A 82 -5.37 -2.14 2.34
CA PRO A 82 -3.97 -2.11 2.79
C PRO A 82 -3.81 -1.75 4.27
N ILE A 83 -3.15 -2.62 5.03
CA ILE A 83 -2.78 -2.41 6.43
C ILE A 83 -1.27 -2.27 6.54
N THR A 84 -0.82 -1.15 7.11
CA THR A 84 0.59 -0.89 7.37
C THR A 84 0.86 -0.76 8.87
N ILE A 85 1.86 -1.47 9.37
CA ILE A 85 2.42 -1.26 10.71
C ILE A 85 3.78 -0.57 10.56
N GLU A 86 3.87 0.69 10.98
CA GLU A 86 5.11 1.45 11.05
C GLU A 86 5.70 1.34 12.45
N ALA A 87 6.72 0.50 12.60
CA ALA A 87 7.39 0.25 13.87
C ALA A 87 8.39 1.35 14.25
N GLY A 88 8.88 2.14 13.28
CA GLY A 88 9.89 3.16 13.55
C GLY A 88 11.15 2.52 14.16
N PRO A 89 11.66 2.98 15.32
CA PRO A 89 12.82 2.37 15.99
C PRO A 89 12.46 1.16 16.88
N TYR A 90 11.17 0.83 17.02
CA TYR A 90 10.67 -0.19 17.94
C TYR A 90 10.61 -1.58 17.30
N HIS A 91 10.56 -2.61 18.12
CA HIS A 91 10.54 -4.01 17.69
C HIS A 91 9.22 -4.70 18.04
N ILE A 92 8.89 -5.74 17.28
CA ILE A 92 7.78 -6.66 17.59
C ILE A 92 8.40 -7.93 18.17
N TYR A 93 8.09 -8.23 19.42
CA TYR A 93 8.58 -9.41 20.12
C TYR A 93 7.46 -10.42 20.36
N VAL A 94 7.67 -11.66 19.92
CA VAL A 94 6.76 -12.79 20.14
C VAL A 94 7.30 -13.66 21.26
N GLU A 95 6.56 -13.75 22.37
CA GLU A 95 6.96 -14.56 23.53
C GLU A 95 6.75 -16.06 23.30
N ASP A 96 7.24 -16.86 24.26
CA ASP A 96 7.06 -18.30 24.25
C ASP A 96 5.58 -18.64 24.16
N THR A 97 5.24 -19.60 23.30
CA THR A 97 3.87 -20.07 23.05
C THR A 97 2.93 -19.06 22.39
N ALA A 98 3.39 -17.83 22.15
CA ALA A 98 2.60 -16.82 21.46
C ALA A 98 2.64 -17.02 19.93
N LEU A 99 1.60 -16.55 19.24
CA LEU A 99 1.46 -16.63 17.79
C LEU A 99 1.44 -15.23 17.16
N LEU A 100 2.29 -15.02 16.15
CA LEU A 100 2.12 -13.94 15.18
C LEU A 100 1.80 -14.52 13.81
N GLU A 101 0.62 -14.19 13.30
CA GLU A 101 0.14 -14.66 12.01
C GLU A 101 -0.18 -13.47 11.10
N LEU A 102 0.47 -13.41 9.93
CA LEU A 102 0.29 -12.36 8.94
C LEU A 102 0.02 -13.02 7.59
N ILE A 103 -1.24 -13.05 7.18
CA ILE A 103 -1.68 -13.71 5.95
C ILE A 103 -2.39 -12.70 5.06
N GLY A 104 -1.83 -12.37 3.91
CA GLY A 104 -2.47 -11.53 2.90
C GLY A 104 -1.55 -10.46 2.30
N SER A 105 -1.69 -10.24 0.99
CA SER A 105 -0.88 -9.30 0.20
C SER A 105 -1.01 -7.82 0.58
N ASN A 106 -2.06 -7.49 1.33
CA ASN A 106 -2.36 -6.14 1.79
C ASN A 106 -1.67 -5.78 3.12
N ILE A 107 -0.88 -6.68 3.69
CA ILE A 107 -0.21 -6.46 4.98
C ILE A 107 1.24 -6.01 4.74
N THR A 108 1.61 -4.87 5.30
CA THR A 108 2.97 -4.34 5.27
C THR A 108 3.46 -3.99 6.68
N ILE A 109 4.67 -4.42 7.04
CA ILE A 109 5.35 -4.01 8.28
C ILE A 109 6.68 -3.35 7.92
N THR A 110 6.96 -2.18 8.49
CA THR A 110 8.15 -1.39 8.17
C THR A 110 8.75 -0.78 9.43
N GLY A 111 10.08 -0.82 9.58
CA GLY A 111 10.76 -0.24 10.75
C GLY A 111 12.28 -0.43 10.71
N ASP A 112 12.97 -0.02 11.77
CA ASP A 112 14.37 -0.37 12.01
C ASP A 112 14.44 -1.76 12.65
N GLY A 113 15.30 -2.62 12.12
CA GLY A 113 15.51 -3.96 12.63
C GLY A 113 16.64 -4.05 13.64
N GLY A 114 17.61 -3.13 13.60
CA GLY A 114 18.82 -3.23 14.41
C GLY A 114 19.49 -4.61 14.34
N THR A 115 20.11 -5.05 15.43
CA THR A 115 20.65 -6.41 15.55
C THR A 115 19.60 -7.44 15.95
N GLU A 116 18.57 -7.00 16.66
CA GLU A 116 17.59 -7.86 17.34
C GLU A 116 16.45 -8.33 16.43
N GLY A 117 16.29 -7.74 15.24
CA GLY A 117 15.21 -8.06 14.29
C GLY A 117 14.02 -7.13 14.45
N LEU A 118 13.50 -6.61 13.34
CA LEU A 118 12.23 -5.86 13.31
C LEU A 118 11.10 -6.69 13.93
N ILE A 119 11.10 -7.98 13.61
CA ILE A 119 10.31 -8.99 14.31
C ILE A 119 11.28 -9.99 14.92
N ARG A 120 11.17 -10.18 16.24
CA ARG A 120 11.92 -11.14 17.02
C ARG A 120 10.96 -12.13 17.66
N THR A 121 11.28 -13.41 17.61
CA THR A 121 10.51 -14.44 18.30
C THR A 121 11.41 -15.24 19.23
N SER A 122 10.86 -15.54 20.40
CA SER A 122 11.50 -16.43 21.35
C SER A 122 11.59 -17.86 20.81
N SER A 123 12.33 -18.71 21.53
CA SER A 123 12.58 -20.09 21.12
C SER A 123 11.33 -20.99 20.98
N MET A 124 10.20 -20.61 21.59
CA MET A 124 8.92 -21.34 21.51
C MET A 124 7.77 -20.50 20.95
N GLY A 125 8.04 -19.29 20.44
CA GLY A 125 7.04 -18.48 19.74
C GLY A 125 6.74 -19.04 18.33
N THR A 126 5.57 -18.76 17.79
CA THR A 126 5.15 -19.24 16.47
C THR A 126 5.00 -18.09 15.49
N LEU A 127 5.61 -18.21 14.31
CA LEU A 127 5.48 -17.25 13.21
C LEU A 127 4.83 -17.93 12.00
N ILE A 128 3.75 -17.33 11.47
CA ILE A 128 3.08 -17.77 10.23
C ILE A 128 2.94 -16.59 9.28
N PHE A 129 3.69 -16.59 8.19
CA PHE A 129 3.71 -15.47 7.23
C PHE A 129 3.38 -15.92 5.80
N ALA A 130 2.32 -15.35 5.23
CA ALA A 130 1.89 -15.61 3.86
C ALA A 130 1.54 -14.32 3.14
N GLU A 131 2.15 -14.09 1.96
CA GLU A 131 1.86 -12.97 1.04
C GLU A 131 2.18 -11.56 1.56
N CYS A 132 2.50 -11.42 2.84
CA CYS A 132 2.78 -10.14 3.47
C CYS A 132 4.17 -9.57 3.09
N SER A 133 4.36 -8.29 3.37
CA SER A 133 5.63 -7.59 3.16
C SER A 133 6.22 -7.09 4.47
N ILE A 134 7.47 -7.46 4.76
CA ILE A 134 8.20 -7.08 5.97
C ILE A 134 9.50 -6.41 5.55
N THR A 135 9.72 -5.18 5.99
CA THR A 135 10.88 -4.38 5.58
C THR A 135 11.59 -3.73 6.77
N ALA A 136 12.78 -4.26 7.08
CA ALA A 136 13.74 -3.60 7.98
C ALA A 136 14.57 -2.56 7.19
N LYS A 137 14.31 -1.27 7.46
CA LYS A 137 15.00 -0.12 6.87
C LYS A 137 16.48 -0.07 7.22
N ASN A 138 16.87 -0.72 8.32
CA ASN A 138 18.25 -0.92 8.75
C ASN A 138 18.35 -2.23 9.58
N GLY A 139 19.39 -3.05 9.40
CA GLY A 139 19.65 -4.22 10.25
C GLY A 139 18.88 -5.49 9.87
N THR A 140 18.30 -6.19 10.85
CA THR A 140 17.70 -7.53 10.69
C THR A 140 16.17 -7.47 10.48
N GLY A 141 15.64 -8.19 9.48
CA GLY A 141 14.20 -8.34 9.27
C GLY A 141 13.55 -9.23 10.34
N LEU A 142 13.89 -10.52 10.30
CA LEU A 142 13.37 -11.53 11.22
C LEU A 142 14.50 -12.16 12.04
N PHE A 143 14.29 -12.28 13.35
CA PHE A 143 15.18 -13.02 14.25
C PHE A 143 14.39 -14.08 15.01
N TYR A 144 14.73 -15.34 14.79
CA TYR A 144 14.19 -16.47 15.53
C TYR A 144 15.27 -17.01 16.48
N GLU A 145 15.03 -16.88 17.78
CA GLU A 145 15.95 -17.32 18.82
C GLU A 145 16.12 -18.83 18.89
N GLY A 146 17.33 -19.31 19.17
CA GLY A 146 17.61 -20.72 19.34
C GLY A 146 17.08 -21.29 20.65
N GLY A 147 16.78 -22.59 20.65
CA GLY A 147 16.33 -23.32 21.83
C GLY A 147 16.12 -24.80 21.55
N GLU A 148 15.34 -25.47 22.39
CA GLU A 148 14.98 -26.86 22.18
C GLU A 148 14.10 -27.01 20.93
N PRO A 149 14.28 -28.06 20.11
CA PRO A 149 13.49 -28.29 18.91
C PRO A 149 11.98 -28.24 19.20
N THR A 150 11.24 -27.49 18.39
CA THR A 150 9.78 -27.45 18.44
C THR A 150 9.22 -27.80 17.07
N SER A 151 8.23 -28.69 17.03
CA SER A 151 7.62 -29.13 15.77
C SER A 151 6.82 -28.04 15.03
N TRP A 152 6.80 -26.79 15.52
CA TRP A 152 5.85 -25.74 15.11
C TRP A 152 6.49 -24.35 14.94
N SER A 153 7.82 -24.25 14.82
CA SER A 153 8.54 -23.00 15.04
C SER A 153 8.26 -21.89 14.02
N ILE A 154 8.49 -22.11 12.72
CA ILE A 154 8.38 -21.04 11.72
C ILE A 154 7.85 -21.57 10.38
N ASP A 155 6.74 -21.00 9.92
CA ASP A 155 6.22 -21.21 8.56
C ASP A 155 6.21 -19.87 7.81
N VAL A 156 7.20 -19.70 6.93
CA VAL A 156 7.22 -18.58 5.98
C VAL A 156 6.87 -19.16 4.61
N GLY A 157 5.62 -18.96 4.27
CA GLY A 157 4.96 -19.62 3.15
C GLY A 157 3.89 -18.73 2.55
N GLY A 158 4.17 -18.14 1.38
CA GLY A 158 3.14 -17.45 0.63
C GLY A 158 2.00 -18.40 0.27
N THR A 159 0.76 -17.93 0.39
CA THR A 159 -0.37 -18.53 -0.32
C THR A 159 -0.10 -18.48 -1.84
N LEU A 160 -0.87 -19.21 -2.65
CA LEU A 160 -0.54 -19.42 -4.07
C LEU A 160 -0.64 -18.14 -4.94
N HIS A 161 -1.21 -17.06 -4.41
CA HIS A 161 -1.56 -15.86 -5.18
C HIS A 161 -0.44 -14.80 -5.20
N ALA A 162 0.33 -14.66 -4.12
CA ALA A 162 1.46 -13.74 -4.06
C ALA A 162 2.58 -14.27 -3.15
N PRO A 163 3.85 -13.92 -3.40
CA PRO A 163 4.95 -14.31 -2.52
C PRO A 163 4.98 -13.48 -1.24
N THR A 164 5.51 -14.06 -0.16
CA THR A 164 5.90 -13.31 1.05
C THR A 164 7.21 -12.56 0.78
N PHE A 165 7.26 -11.27 1.09
CA PHE A 165 8.45 -10.43 0.92
C PHE A 165 9.12 -10.12 2.25
N ILE A 166 10.42 -10.39 2.36
CA ILE A 166 11.23 -10.01 3.52
C ILE A 166 12.43 -9.23 3.01
N GLN A 167 12.54 -7.98 3.43
CA GLN A 167 13.58 -7.06 2.97
C GLN A 167 14.34 -6.48 4.16
N ALA A 168 15.66 -6.42 4.04
CA ALA A 168 16.55 -5.85 5.04
C ALA A 168 17.61 -4.98 4.37
N PHE A 169 17.87 -3.80 4.93
CA PHE A 169 18.80 -2.81 4.36
C PHE A 169 19.87 -2.40 5.37
N GLY A 170 20.97 -1.83 4.89
CA GLY A 170 22.08 -1.35 5.72
C GLY A 170 23.26 -2.32 5.82
N ASP A 171 24.39 -1.84 6.32
CA ASP A 171 25.57 -2.68 6.49
C ASP A 171 25.29 -3.82 7.47
N ASN A 172 25.69 -5.04 7.10
CA ASN A 172 25.38 -6.29 7.78
C ASN A 172 23.87 -6.56 7.89
N ALA A 173 23.05 -6.06 6.95
CA ALA A 173 21.63 -6.38 6.90
C ALA A 173 21.38 -7.88 6.85
N ARG A 174 20.37 -8.35 7.59
CA ARG A 174 20.01 -9.78 7.63
C ARG A 174 18.53 -9.94 7.37
N GLY A 175 18.14 -10.72 6.35
CA GLY A 175 16.72 -10.93 6.05
C GLY A 175 16.05 -11.78 7.13
N ILE A 176 16.49 -13.03 7.24
CA ILE A 176 16.02 -14.02 8.21
C ILE A 176 17.24 -14.59 8.96
N VAL A 177 17.21 -14.51 10.27
CA VAL A 177 18.13 -15.21 11.16
C VAL A 177 17.33 -16.26 11.93
N CYS A 178 17.67 -17.54 11.76
CA CYS A 178 17.03 -18.65 12.44
C CYS A 178 18.05 -19.45 13.25
N GLU A 179 18.02 -19.31 14.56
CA GLU A 179 18.90 -20.04 15.47
C GLU A 179 18.28 -21.35 15.99
N GLN A 180 17.09 -21.71 15.50
CA GLN A 180 16.45 -22.98 15.81
C GLN A 180 17.16 -24.16 15.17
N PRO A 181 17.31 -25.29 15.89
CA PRO A 181 17.94 -26.49 15.35
C PRO A 181 17.05 -27.23 14.34
N ASP A 182 15.75 -26.96 14.29
CA ASP A 182 14.83 -27.59 13.34
C ASP A 182 15.03 -27.08 11.91
N PRO A 183 14.80 -27.93 10.89
CA PRO A 183 14.92 -27.51 9.49
C PRO A 183 14.00 -26.33 9.17
N LEU A 184 14.56 -25.30 8.53
CA LEU A 184 13.82 -24.15 8.05
C LEU A 184 13.18 -24.46 6.69
N TYR A 185 11.86 -24.31 6.60
CA TYR A 185 11.12 -24.46 5.34
C TYR A 185 10.69 -23.07 4.86
N LEU A 186 11.04 -22.74 3.62
CA LEU A 186 10.57 -21.53 2.96
C LEU A 186 9.81 -21.92 1.70
N SER A 187 8.61 -21.38 1.53
CA SER A 187 7.82 -21.58 0.33
C SER A 187 7.31 -20.25 -0.22
N ASN A 188 7.38 -20.07 -1.53
CA ASN A 188 6.91 -18.85 -2.20
C ASN A 188 7.38 -17.56 -1.49
N THR A 189 8.65 -17.52 -1.09
CA THR A 189 9.20 -16.48 -0.21
C THR A 189 10.39 -15.79 -0.87
N PHE A 190 10.32 -14.47 -0.97
CA PHE A 190 11.33 -13.65 -1.62
C PHE A 190 12.05 -12.81 -0.57
N VAL A 191 13.35 -13.05 -0.40
CA VAL A 191 14.17 -12.40 0.61
C VAL A 191 15.24 -11.54 -0.06
N LYS A 192 15.28 -10.25 0.28
CA LYS A 192 16.33 -9.32 -0.15
C LYS A 192 17.09 -8.75 1.04
N ALA A 193 18.42 -8.79 0.98
CA ALA A 193 19.28 -8.09 1.92
C ALA A 193 20.27 -7.21 1.13
N ASP A 194 20.41 -5.94 1.50
CA ASP A 194 21.20 -4.97 0.74
C ASP A 194 22.08 -4.13 1.68
N GLY A 195 23.40 -4.25 1.49
CA GLY A 195 24.44 -3.56 2.25
C GLY A 195 25.72 -4.38 2.36
N SER A 196 26.82 -3.76 2.79
CA SER A 196 28.11 -4.46 2.92
C SER A 196 28.01 -5.57 3.97
N GLY A 197 28.47 -6.78 3.66
CA GLY A 197 28.42 -7.93 4.56
C GLY A 197 27.01 -8.47 4.84
N SER A 198 26.02 -8.13 4.01
CA SER A 198 24.64 -8.57 4.18
C SER A 198 24.47 -10.09 4.01
N ALA A 199 23.48 -10.65 4.70
CA ALA A 199 23.14 -12.08 4.61
C ALA A 199 21.61 -12.27 4.54
N CYS A 200 21.06 -12.73 3.41
CA CYS A 200 19.60 -12.84 3.31
C CYS A 200 19.02 -13.87 4.28
N VAL A 201 19.57 -15.09 4.31
CA VAL A 201 19.11 -16.14 5.23
C VAL A 201 20.31 -16.74 5.96
N SER A 202 20.30 -16.66 7.28
CA SER A 202 21.26 -17.31 8.17
C SER A 202 20.53 -18.31 9.04
N THR A 203 20.92 -19.58 9.01
CA THR A 203 20.35 -20.63 9.87
C THR A 203 21.43 -21.52 10.49
N VAL A 204 21.13 -22.14 11.62
CA VAL A 204 21.96 -23.20 12.22
C VAL A 204 21.62 -24.60 11.68
N SER A 205 20.47 -24.76 11.02
CA SER A 205 19.87 -26.04 10.60
C SER A 205 19.82 -26.23 9.08
N ASP A 206 19.29 -27.37 8.63
CA ASP A 206 18.96 -27.60 7.22
C ASP A 206 17.93 -26.57 6.72
N ILE A 207 18.00 -26.20 5.45
CA ILE A 207 17.00 -25.36 4.80
C ILE A 207 16.47 -26.02 3.53
N SER A 208 15.15 -26.05 3.41
CA SER A 208 14.44 -26.53 2.24
C SER A 208 13.57 -25.41 1.66
N MET A 209 13.79 -25.09 0.39
CA MET A 209 13.12 -23.97 -0.28
C MET A 209 12.30 -24.44 -1.48
N SER A 210 11.13 -23.84 -1.67
CA SER A 210 10.32 -24.03 -2.88
C SER A 210 9.83 -22.69 -3.42
N ASN A 211 10.05 -22.43 -4.71
CA ASN A 211 9.68 -21.16 -5.36
C ASN A 211 10.21 -19.92 -4.61
N CYS A 212 11.48 -19.94 -4.20
CA CYS A 212 12.07 -18.83 -3.44
C CYS A 212 13.05 -18.01 -4.28
N ARG A 213 13.11 -16.70 -4.02
CA ARG A 213 14.09 -15.79 -4.63
C ARG A 213 14.88 -15.10 -3.52
N ILE A 214 16.17 -15.39 -3.44
CA ILE A 214 17.04 -14.89 -2.37
C ILE A 214 18.12 -14.02 -2.99
N THR A 215 18.08 -12.71 -2.72
CA THR A 215 18.95 -11.71 -3.37
C THR A 215 19.70 -10.90 -2.34
N ALA A 216 21.00 -11.16 -2.20
CA ALA A 216 21.92 -10.40 -1.37
C ALA A 216 22.76 -9.47 -2.24
N GLU A 217 22.77 -8.19 -1.89
CA GLU A 217 23.49 -7.12 -2.59
C GLU A 217 24.47 -6.43 -1.63
N GLY A 218 25.62 -6.00 -2.16
CA GLY A 218 26.70 -5.37 -1.38
C GLY A 218 28.02 -6.15 -1.40
N GLU A 219 29.10 -5.51 -0.96
CA GLU A 219 30.41 -6.14 -0.86
C GLU A 219 30.39 -7.25 0.19
N GLY A 220 30.84 -8.46 -0.15
CA GLY A 220 30.83 -9.60 0.77
C GLY A 220 29.45 -10.18 1.10
N ALA A 221 28.39 -9.74 0.40
CA ALA A 221 27.04 -10.21 0.62
C ALA A 221 26.87 -11.71 0.27
N VAL A 222 26.04 -12.40 1.05
CA VAL A 222 25.74 -13.84 0.90
C VAL A 222 24.24 -14.10 0.89
N SER A 223 23.77 -14.95 -0.03
CA SER A 223 22.35 -15.29 -0.12
C SER A 223 21.92 -16.17 1.05
N VAL A 224 22.56 -17.32 1.24
CA VAL A 224 22.20 -18.28 2.29
C VAL A 224 23.44 -18.79 2.97
N VAL A 225 23.41 -18.79 4.30
CA VAL A 225 24.39 -19.42 5.19
C VAL A 225 23.66 -20.38 6.11
N SER A 226 23.97 -21.67 6.01
CA SER A 226 23.61 -22.68 7.02
C SER A 226 24.89 -23.19 7.68
N GLN A 227 24.96 -23.13 9.01
CA GLN A 227 26.17 -23.46 9.77
C GLN A 227 26.50 -24.96 9.74
N ASN A 228 25.48 -25.82 9.83
CA ASN A 228 25.64 -27.28 9.89
C ASN A 228 24.79 -28.05 8.88
N GLY A 229 23.97 -27.34 8.09
CA GLY A 229 22.88 -27.94 7.35
C GLY A 229 23.01 -27.89 5.83
N ARG A 230 22.25 -28.77 5.19
CA ARG A 230 22.04 -28.81 3.74
C ARG A 230 21.18 -27.62 3.32
N VAL A 231 21.50 -27.05 2.17
CA VAL A 231 20.66 -26.04 1.51
C VAL A 231 20.11 -26.67 0.24
N THR A 232 18.85 -27.04 0.26
CA THR A 232 18.17 -27.65 -0.89
C THR A 232 17.06 -26.75 -1.39
N GLY A 233 16.79 -26.77 -2.69
CA GLY A 233 15.58 -26.14 -3.18
C GLY A 233 15.13 -26.64 -4.54
N THR A 234 13.90 -26.26 -4.87
CA THR A 234 13.27 -26.49 -6.17
C THR A 234 12.65 -25.19 -6.63
N LEU A 235 12.77 -24.84 -7.91
CA LEU A 235 12.25 -23.57 -8.45
C LEU A 235 12.82 -22.33 -7.73
N CYS A 236 14.07 -22.41 -7.24
CA CYS A 236 14.69 -21.36 -6.44
C CYS A 236 15.81 -20.63 -7.18
N ARG A 237 15.93 -19.32 -6.96
CA ARG A 237 17.01 -18.48 -7.46
C ARG A 237 17.74 -17.80 -6.33
N LEU A 238 19.04 -18.05 -6.20
CA LEU A 238 19.91 -17.45 -5.19
C LEU A 238 20.95 -16.55 -5.88
N THR A 239 21.04 -15.29 -5.45
CA THR A 239 21.99 -14.30 -5.94
C THR A 239 22.70 -13.67 -4.74
N PRO A 240 24.03 -13.84 -4.58
CA PRO A 240 24.87 -14.80 -5.30
C PRO A 240 24.43 -16.24 -5.02
N LYS A 241 24.81 -17.20 -5.88
CA LYS A 241 24.51 -18.61 -5.62
C LYS A 241 25.25 -19.08 -4.37
N ALA A 242 24.53 -19.64 -3.40
CA ALA A 242 25.17 -20.20 -2.20
C ALA A 242 25.99 -21.46 -2.57
N PRO A 243 27.24 -21.62 -2.11
CA PRO A 243 28.10 -22.75 -2.48
C PRO A 243 27.51 -24.12 -2.13
N GLN A 244 26.76 -24.18 -1.04
CA GLN A 244 26.10 -25.37 -0.49
C GLN A 244 24.71 -25.63 -1.06
N PHE A 245 24.22 -24.78 -1.99
CA PHE A 245 22.90 -24.92 -2.58
C PHE A 245 22.87 -26.08 -3.59
N SER A 246 22.01 -27.05 -3.32
CA SER A 246 21.64 -28.11 -4.26
C SER A 246 20.22 -27.87 -4.78
N ASP A 247 20.12 -27.60 -6.07
CA ASP A 247 18.85 -27.69 -6.80
C ASP A 247 18.48 -29.17 -6.98
N ASP A 248 17.20 -29.50 -6.92
CA ASP A 248 16.72 -30.86 -7.21
C ASP A 248 16.80 -31.20 -8.72
N GLY A 249 16.97 -30.17 -9.56
CA GLY A 249 17.10 -30.30 -11.02
C GLY A 249 15.80 -30.69 -11.72
N THR A 250 14.68 -30.74 -11.00
CA THR A 250 13.38 -31.12 -11.53
C THR A 250 12.94 -30.11 -12.58
N ARG A 251 12.52 -30.61 -13.75
CA ARG A 251 11.94 -29.79 -14.82
C ARG A 251 10.42 -29.78 -14.66
N TRP A 252 9.85 -28.58 -14.76
CA TRP A 252 8.43 -28.35 -14.56
C TRP A 252 7.80 -27.80 -15.83
N ILE A 253 6.61 -28.26 -16.19
CA ILE A 253 5.84 -27.79 -17.35
C ILE A 253 4.66 -26.98 -16.84
N ILE A 254 4.46 -25.78 -17.39
CA ILE A 254 3.24 -24.99 -17.13
C ILE A 254 2.07 -25.67 -17.85
N THR A 255 1.04 -26.07 -17.10
CA THR A 255 -0.14 -26.72 -17.67
C THR A 255 -1.42 -25.90 -17.55
N GLU A 256 -1.46 -24.93 -16.63
CA GLU A 256 -2.65 -24.13 -16.35
C GLU A 256 -2.22 -22.77 -15.78
N ILE A 257 -2.88 -21.71 -16.24
CA ILE A 257 -2.77 -20.35 -15.73
C ILE A 257 -4.20 -19.88 -15.47
N ASP A 258 -4.46 -19.29 -14.31
CA ASP A 258 -5.78 -18.78 -13.99
C ASP A 258 -6.17 -17.63 -14.94
N GLU A 259 -7.39 -17.68 -15.49
CA GLU A 259 -7.94 -16.57 -16.27
C GLU A 259 -8.52 -15.52 -15.32
N LEU A 260 -8.07 -14.28 -15.46
CA LEU A 260 -8.55 -13.19 -14.61
C LEU A 260 -9.68 -12.40 -15.28
N ASN A 261 -10.62 -11.93 -14.47
CA ASN A 261 -11.72 -11.09 -14.90
C ASN A 261 -11.78 -9.85 -14.01
N PHE A 262 -11.61 -8.67 -14.60
CA PHE A 262 -11.66 -7.39 -13.91
C PHE A 262 -12.84 -6.55 -14.39
N VAL A 263 -13.48 -5.88 -13.43
CA VAL A 263 -14.53 -4.90 -13.66
C VAL A 263 -14.08 -3.57 -13.07
N LEU A 264 -13.49 -2.72 -13.91
CA LEU A 264 -12.87 -1.47 -13.50
C LEU A 264 -13.83 -0.29 -13.67
N PRO A 265 -13.73 0.78 -12.87
CA PRO A 265 -14.27 2.06 -13.27
C PRO A 265 -13.77 2.45 -14.68
N PRO A 266 -14.60 3.15 -15.48
CA PRO A 266 -14.13 3.73 -16.74
C PRO A 266 -12.88 4.60 -16.51
N PHE A 267 -11.89 4.46 -17.40
CA PHE A 267 -10.68 5.29 -17.40
C PHE A 267 -9.75 5.11 -16.18
N THR A 268 -9.87 4.02 -15.43
CA THR A 268 -8.88 3.64 -14.39
C THR A 268 -7.48 3.56 -15.00
N VAL A 269 -6.54 4.34 -14.45
CA VAL A 269 -5.14 4.29 -14.89
C VAL A 269 -4.50 2.97 -14.46
N TYR A 270 -3.49 2.49 -15.20
CA TYR A 270 -2.87 1.17 -14.98
C TYR A 270 -2.49 0.89 -13.51
N ASN A 271 -1.90 1.88 -12.82
CA ASN A 271 -1.45 1.71 -11.43
C ASN A 271 -2.61 1.52 -10.43
N GLU A 272 -3.83 1.89 -10.80
CA GLU A 272 -5.05 1.76 -10.01
C GLU A 272 -5.91 0.58 -10.48
N SER A 273 -5.46 -0.16 -11.51
CA SER A 273 -6.23 -1.25 -12.12
C SER A 273 -6.44 -2.44 -11.19
N GLY A 274 -5.62 -2.59 -10.16
CA GLY A 274 -5.59 -3.80 -9.31
C GLY A 274 -5.12 -5.05 -10.05
N LEU A 275 -4.54 -4.90 -11.26
CA LEU A 275 -3.90 -6.02 -11.96
C LEU A 275 -2.77 -6.58 -11.10
N PRO A 276 -2.71 -7.91 -10.91
CA PRO A 276 -1.74 -8.49 -10.00
C PRO A 276 -0.36 -8.50 -10.64
N ASN A 277 0.66 -8.34 -9.80
CA ASN A 277 2.06 -8.48 -10.21
C ASN A 277 2.50 -9.95 -10.25
N TYR A 278 1.69 -10.86 -9.73
CA TYR A 278 1.93 -12.30 -9.67
C TYR A 278 0.71 -13.08 -10.11
N MET A 279 0.94 -14.19 -10.80
CA MET A 279 -0.08 -15.14 -11.22
C MET A 279 0.16 -16.49 -10.56
N THR A 280 -0.90 -17.11 -10.06
CA THR A 280 -0.87 -18.52 -9.71
C THR A 280 -0.79 -19.35 -11.00
N VAL A 281 0.19 -20.24 -11.07
CA VAL A 281 0.34 -21.18 -12.18
C VAL A 281 0.43 -22.60 -11.67
N LYS A 282 -0.17 -23.52 -12.41
CA LYS A 282 -0.05 -24.95 -12.15
C LYS A 282 1.09 -25.53 -12.97
N LEU A 283 1.98 -26.20 -12.26
CA LEU A 283 3.12 -26.90 -12.80
C LEU A 283 2.93 -28.40 -12.63
N VAL A 284 3.41 -29.15 -13.61
CA VAL A 284 3.51 -30.61 -13.57
C VAL A 284 4.96 -31.01 -13.79
N ASN A 285 5.46 -31.92 -12.96
CA ASN A 285 6.80 -32.47 -13.12
C ASN A 285 6.89 -33.21 -14.46
N SER A 286 7.92 -32.89 -15.26
CA SER A 286 8.06 -33.44 -16.61
C SER A 286 8.27 -34.95 -16.65
N GLU A 287 8.78 -35.55 -15.56
CA GLU A 287 9.05 -36.99 -15.46
C GLU A 287 7.95 -37.75 -14.70
N ASN A 288 7.22 -37.07 -13.82
CA ASN A 288 6.13 -37.65 -13.04
C ASN A 288 4.88 -36.76 -13.08
N PRO A 289 3.90 -37.03 -13.96
CA PRO A 289 2.74 -36.17 -14.13
C PRO A 289 1.78 -36.12 -12.94
N TYR A 290 1.96 -36.98 -11.93
CA TYR A 290 1.21 -36.95 -10.67
C TYR A 290 1.83 -36.02 -9.63
N ASP A 291 3.06 -35.57 -9.85
CA ASP A 291 3.72 -34.56 -9.03
C ASP A 291 3.41 -33.19 -9.61
N THR A 292 2.43 -32.51 -8.98
CA THR A 292 1.91 -31.21 -9.40
C THR A 292 2.18 -30.17 -8.33
N ARG A 293 2.48 -28.94 -8.74
CA ARG A 293 2.66 -27.80 -7.84
C ARG A 293 1.89 -26.60 -8.33
N TYR A 294 1.48 -25.75 -7.40
CA TYR A 294 1.03 -24.40 -7.71
C TYR A 294 2.09 -23.43 -7.19
N ILE A 295 2.44 -22.43 -8.00
CA ILE A 295 3.41 -21.41 -7.60
C ILE A 295 2.93 -20.03 -8.06
N ALA A 296 3.41 -18.98 -7.40
CA ALA A 296 3.27 -17.62 -7.89
C ALA A 296 4.44 -17.27 -8.81
N LEU A 297 4.15 -16.83 -10.03
CA LEU A 297 5.14 -16.28 -10.98
C LEU A 297 4.85 -14.81 -11.24
N ALA A 298 5.91 -14.00 -11.30
CA ALA A 298 5.77 -12.60 -11.66
C ALA A 298 5.21 -12.48 -13.08
N VAL A 299 4.27 -11.55 -13.28
CA VAL A 299 3.67 -11.26 -14.58
C VAL A 299 3.91 -9.80 -14.96
N THR A 300 4.27 -9.56 -16.21
CA THR A 300 4.29 -8.22 -16.81
C THR A 300 3.15 -8.13 -17.82
N TRP A 301 2.19 -7.25 -17.57
CA TRP A 301 1.07 -7.01 -18.48
C TRP A 301 1.45 -6.05 -19.62
N ASP A 302 0.86 -6.24 -20.80
CA ASP A 302 1.10 -5.36 -21.94
C ASP A 302 0.44 -3.98 -21.74
N ARG A 303 1.24 -3.03 -21.23
CA ARG A 303 0.75 -1.68 -20.95
C ARG A 303 0.25 -0.92 -22.19
N ILE A 304 0.83 -1.19 -23.36
CA ILE A 304 0.41 -0.53 -24.61
C ILE A 304 -1.01 -1.01 -24.97
N VAL A 305 -1.28 -2.31 -24.83
CA VAL A 305 -2.61 -2.88 -25.05
C VAL A 305 -3.60 -2.39 -24.00
N TYR A 306 -3.19 -2.28 -22.73
CA TYR A 306 -4.03 -1.74 -21.66
C TYR A 306 -4.49 -0.31 -21.98
N ASP A 307 -3.55 0.59 -22.27
CA ASP A 307 -3.85 2.01 -22.54
C ASP A 307 -4.75 2.16 -23.78
N ALA A 308 -4.47 1.40 -24.86
CA ALA A 308 -5.29 1.40 -26.07
C ALA A 308 -6.71 0.81 -25.85
N GLY A 309 -6.86 -0.14 -24.93
CA GLY A 309 -8.15 -0.68 -24.51
C GLY A 309 -8.96 0.34 -23.71
N LEU A 310 -8.29 1.06 -22.81
CA LEU A 310 -8.88 2.11 -21.99
C LEU A 310 -9.43 3.27 -22.83
N GLU A 311 -8.69 3.70 -23.87
CA GLU A 311 -9.14 4.76 -24.80
C GLU A 311 -10.46 4.44 -25.49
N LYS A 312 -10.70 3.16 -25.81
CA LYS A 312 -11.93 2.71 -26.48
C LYS A 312 -13.10 2.59 -25.52
N ASN A 313 -12.84 2.40 -24.23
CA ASN A 313 -13.86 2.18 -23.19
C ASN A 313 -14.84 1.04 -23.54
N GLU A 314 -14.33 -0.02 -24.18
CA GLU A 314 -15.05 -1.26 -24.51
C GLU A 314 -14.31 -2.43 -23.85
N PRO A 315 -14.99 -3.54 -23.49
CA PRO A 315 -14.31 -4.69 -22.92
C PRO A 315 -13.22 -5.23 -23.83
N PHE A 316 -12.06 -5.56 -23.26
CA PHE A 316 -10.90 -6.05 -24.01
C PHE A 316 -10.15 -7.12 -23.22
N THR A 317 -9.38 -7.94 -23.93
CA THR A 317 -8.48 -8.92 -23.32
C THR A 317 -7.06 -8.37 -23.32
N LEU A 318 -6.45 -8.39 -22.13
CA LEU A 318 -5.06 -8.05 -21.91
C LEU A 318 -4.23 -9.32 -21.81
N THR A 319 -3.08 -9.35 -22.47
CA THR A 319 -2.11 -10.45 -22.37
C THR A 319 -0.92 -10.03 -21.51
N GLY A 320 -0.35 -10.99 -20.79
CA GLY A 320 0.86 -10.80 -19.99
C GLY A 320 2.00 -11.74 -20.40
N ALA A 321 3.18 -11.49 -19.85
CA ALA A 321 4.35 -12.36 -19.95
C ALA A 321 4.79 -12.79 -18.55
N LEU A 322 4.96 -14.10 -18.34
CA LEU A 322 5.47 -14.65 -17.08
C LEU A 322 6.99 -14.58 -17.04
N GLU A 323 7.53 -14.21 -15.89
CA GLU A 323 8.96 -14.38 -15.60
C GLU A 323 9.25 -15.84 -15.25
N THR A 324 9.70 -16.61 -16.23
CA THR A 324 10.02 -18.03 -16.06
C THR A 324 11.50 -18.24 -15.69
N GLN A 325 11.76 -19.35 -15.01
CA GLN A 325 13.11 -19.80 -14.63
C GLN A 325 13.59 -20.89 -15.60
N GLU A 326 14.90 -21.17 -15.64
CA GLU A 326 15.46 -22.18 -16.55
C GLU A 326 14.86 -23.57 -16.35
N ASN A 327 14.49 -23.94 -15.13
CA ASN A 327 13.86 -25.22 -14.79
C ASN A 327 12.36 -25.27 -15.09
N ILE A 328 11.77 -24.18 -15.60
CA ILE A 328 10.36 -24.11 -16.04
C ILE A 328 10.32 -24.14 -17.57
N LEU A 329 9.69 -25.17 -18.11
CA LEU A 329 9.40 -25.35 -19.52
C LEU A 329 8.06 -24.67 -19.83
N ASN A 330 8.12 -23.58 -20.60
CA ASN A 330 6.92 -22.90 -21.05
C ASN A 330 6.38 -23.62 -22.30
N ASP A 331 5.14 -24.11 -22.25
CA ASP A 331 4.42 -24.46 -23.47
C ASP A 331 4.04 -23.15 -24.16
N SER A 332 4.40 -22.97 -25.43
CA SER A 332 4.20 -21.73 -26.18
C SER A 332 2.74 -21.26 -26.26
N ASN A 333 1.78 -22.10 -25.84
CA ASN A 333 0.36 -21.80 -25.83
C ASN A 333 -0.18 -21.25 -24.50
N GLN A 334 0.63 -21.19 -23.44
CA GLN A 334 0.17 -20.74 -22.11
C GLN A 334 0.63 -19.29 -21.87
N THR A 335 -0.25 -18.34 -22.21
CA THR A 335 -0.02 -16.90 -21.98
C THR A 335 -1.03 -16.39 -20.96
N PRO A 336 -0.62 -15.68 -19.89
CA PRO A 336 -1.56 -15.05 -18.97
C PRO A 336 -2.52 -14.11 -19.70
N THR A 337 -3.80 -14.20 -19.34
CA THR A 337 -4.85 -13.34 -19.88
C THR A 337 -5.67 -12.73 -18.74
N ALA A 338 -6.03 -11.46 -18.93
CA ALA A 338 -6.98 -10.77 -18.08
C ALA A 338 -8.06 -10.14 -18.96
N TYR A 339 -9.32 -10.50 -18.72
CA TYR A 339 -10.46 -9.88 -19.36
C TYR A 339 -10.85 -8.61 -18.58
N ILE A 340 -10.71 -7.46 -19.23
CA ILE A 340 -11.04 -6.16 -18.65
C ILE A 340 -12.40 -5.72 -19.17
N SER A 341 -13.30 -5.41 -18.25
CA SER A 341 -14.58 -4.79 -18.53
C SER A 341 -14.76 -3.56 -17.66
N PHE A 342 -15.70 -2.69 -18.03
CA PHE A 342 -15.93 -1.44 -17.32
C PHE A 342 -17.26 -1.42 -16.60
N LYS A 343 -17.27 -0.89 -15.37
CA LYS A 343 -18.50 -0.50 -14.68
C LYS A 343 -19.24 0.52 -15.55
N THR A 344 -20.56 0.47 -15.50
CA THR A 344 -21.38 1.52 -16.11
C THR A 344 -21.05 2.86 -15.46
N ALA A 345 -20.74 3.87 -16.28
CA ALA A 345 -20.51 5.22 -15.79
C ALA A 345 -21.75 5.74 -15.04
N THR A 346 -21.53 6.52 -13.97
CA THR A 346 -22.59 7.17 -13.19
C THR A 346 -22.51 8.67 -13.42
N PRO A 347 -23.30 9.23 -14.37
CA PRO A 347 -23.22 10.65 -14.69
C PRO A 347 -23.54 11.54 -13.49
N ILE A 348 -22.98 12.75 -13.49
CA ILE A 348 -23.25 13.79 -12.48
C ILE A 348 -24.76 14.08 -12.39
N ASP A 349 -25.36 13.95 -11.22
CA ASP A 349 -26.79 14.22 -10.98
C ASP A 349 -27.06 15.42 -10.06
N ASP A 350 -26.00 16.04 -9.54
CA ASP A 350 -26.03 17.15 -8.59
C ASP A 350 -25.65 18.51 -9.22
N LEU A 351 -25.62 18.62 -10.56
CA LEU A 351 -25.37 19.91 -11.21
C LEU A 351 -26.40 20.93 -10.74
N SER A 352 -25.91 22.07 -10.29
CA SER A 352 -26.71 23.21 -9.86
C SER A 352 -26.11 24.51 -10.40
N VAL A 353 -26.93 25.55 -10.51
CA VAL A 353 -26.50 26.87 -10.99
C VAL A 353 -26.98 27.97 -10.04
N THR A 354 -26.07 28.87 -9.65
CA THR A 354 -26.38 30.08 -8.90
C THR A 354 -26.13 31.29 -9.79
N THR A 355 -27.06 32.25 -9.76
CA THR A 355 -26.96 33.47 -10.57
C THR A 355 -26.65 34.68 -9.69
N THR A 356 -25.70 35.51 -10.11
CA THR A 356 -25.46 36.82 -9.50
C THR A 356 -25.70 37.88 -10.58
N PRO A 357 -26.84 38.60 -10.55
CA PRO A 357 -27.14 39.62 -11.53
C PRO A 357 -26.25 40.86 -11.30
N ASP A 358 -25.63 41.36 -12.37
CA ASP A 358 -24.98 42.68 -12.44
C ASP A 358 -25.61 43.48 -13.60
N VAL A 359 -25.51 44.81 -13.55
CA VAL A 359 -26.19 45.78 -14.43
C VAL A 359 -25.91 45.55 -15.92
N LYS A 360 -24.84 44.83 -16.28
CA LYS A 360 -24.45 44.53 -17.67
C LYS A 360 -24.10 43.06 -17.97
N ILE A 361 -23.86 42.24 -16.95
CA ILE A 361 -23.35 40.85 -17.08
C ILE A 361 -24.10 39.98 -16.06
N CYS A 362 -24.48 38.75 -16.44
CA CYS A 362 -24.92 37.76 -15.47
C CYS A 362 -23.79 36.77 -15.22
N ARG A 363 -23.41 36.66 -13.95
CA ARG A 363 -22.41 35.69 -13.52
C ARG A 363 -23.12 34.42 -13.06
N LEU A 364 -22.80 33.31 -13.73
CA LEU A 364 -23.31 31.98 -13.44
C LEU A 364 -22.22 31.18 -12.73
N VAL A 365 -22.56 30.62 -11.58
CA VAL A 365 -21.69 29.71 -10.84
C VAL A 365 -22.33 28.33 -10.90
N PHE A 366 -21.66 27.40 -11.56
CA PHE A 366 -22.08 26.00 -11.62
C PHE A 366 -21.39 25.22 -10.50
N ASN A 367 -22.16 24.50 -9.69
CA ASN A 367 -21.64 23.60 -8.65
C ASN A 367 -22.06 22.17 -8.99
N PHE A 368 -21.13 21.24 -8.88
CA PHE A 368 -21.31 19.82 -9.17
C PHE A 368 -20.22 19.00 -8.47
N THR A 369 -20.47 17.71 -8.25
CA THR A 369 -19.42 16.80 -7.80
C THR A 369 -18.28 16.80 -8.83
N PRO A 370 -17.02 17.12 -8.46
CA PRO A 370 -15.90 17.14 -9.40
C PRO A 370 -15.75 15.79 -10.11
N PRO A 371 -15.82 15.73 -11.46
CA PRO A 371 -15.59 14.50 -12.18
C PRO A 371 -14.08 14.22 -12.27
N SER A 372 -13.50 13.76 -11.16
CA SER A 372 -12.07 13.43 -11.06
C SER A 372 -11.63 12.49 -12.17
N GLY A 373 -10.46 12.78 -12.77
CA GLY A 373 -9.91 12.01 -13.88
C GLY A 373 -10.51 12.29 -15.25
N ALA A 374 -11.56 13.12 -15.37
CA ALA A 374 -12.18 13.40 -16.66
C ALA A 374 -11.20 14.03 -17.66
N SER A 375 -11.14 13.47 -18.87
CA SER A 375 -10.34 14.02 -19.97
C SER A 375 -11.00 15.22 -20.65
N SER A 376 -12.32 15.38 -20.49
CA SER A 376 -13.07 16.54 -21.01
C SER A 376 -14.35 16.74 -20.22
N VAL A 377 -14.61 17.99 -19.82
CA VAL A 377 -15.92 18.43 -19.31
C VAL A 377 -16.38 19.63 -20.13
N LYS A 378 -17.52 19.48 -20.80
CA LYS A 378 -18.10 20.54 -21.61
C LYS A 378 -19.40 21.04 -21.00
N LEU A 379 -19.48 22.34 -20.76
CA LEU A 379 -20.73 22.99 -20.44
C LEU A 379 -21.53 23.13 -21.74
N GLN A 380 -22.74 22.58 -21.75
CA GLN A 380 -23.66 22.71 -22.86
C GLN A 380 -24.79 23.66 -22.50
N LYS A 381 -25.13 24.57 -23.42
CA LYS A 381 -26.20 25.53 -23.28
C LYS A 381 -27.22 25.40 -24.41
N SER A 382 -28.50 25.40 -24.05
CA SER A 382 -29.64 25.46 -24.97
C SER A 382 -30.56 26.63 -24.63
N VAL A 383 -31.03 27.33 -25.67
CA VAL A 383 -32.01 28.43 -25.55
C VAL A 383 -33.35 28.08 -26.21
N ASP A 384 -33.46 26.89 -26.80
CA ASP A 384 -34.62 26.39 -27.56
C ASP A 384 -35.29 25.18 -26.88
N GLY A 385 -35.21 25.13 -25.55
CA GLY A 385 -35.84 24.08 -24.75
C GLY A 385 -35.16 22.71 -24.88
N GLY A 386 -33.89 22.66 -25.28
CA GLY A 386 -33.08 21.45 -25.37
C GLY A 386 -33.00 20.83 -26.77
N SER A 387 -33.52 21.51 -27.80
CA SER A 387 -33.53 21.02 -29.19
C SER A 387 -32.15 21.17 -29.85
N SER A 388 -31.41 22.23 -29.50
CA SER A 388 -30.02 22.45 -29.91
C SER A 388 -29.16 22.89 -28.74
N TRP A 389 -27.88 22.49 -28.77
CA TRP A 389 -26.92 22.72 -27.70
C TRP A 389 -25.61 23.30 -28.26
N THR A 390 -25.24 24.47 -27.76
CA THR A 390 -23.89 25.02 -27.90
C THR A 390 -23.00 24.44 -26.81
N SER A 391 -21.71 24.22 -27.09
CA SER A 391 -20.80 23.56 -26.14
C SER A 391 -19.54 24.40 -25.91
N GLU A 392 -19.11 24.46 -24.66
CA GLU A 392 -17.90 25.16 -24.23
C GLU A 392 -17.06 24.22 -23.36
N ASP A 393 -15.76 24.19 -23.59
CA ASP A 393 -14.85 23.35 -22.81
C ASP A 393 -14.47 24.07 -21.52
N ILE A 394 -14.85 23.47 -20.38
CA ILE A 394 -14.60 24.04 -19.05
C ILE A 394 -13.60 23.19 -18.25
N THR A 395 -12.87 22.29 -18.92
CA THR A 395 -12.01 21.29 -18.25
C THR A 395 -10.97 21.92 -17.33
N GLN A 396 -10.37 23.03 -17.74
CA GLN A 396 -9.39 23.78 -16.92
C GLN A 396 -10.04 24.65 -15.85
N ALA A 397 -11.29 25.08 -16.03
CA ALA A 397 -11.94 26.05 -15.16
C ALA A 397 -12.39 25.45 -13.82
N TYR A 398 -12.73 24.16 -13.77
CA TYR A 398 -13.09 23.48 -12.52
C TYR A 398 -11.92 22.72 -11.88
N SER A 399 -10.95 22.25 -12.69
CA SER A 399 -9.80 21.46 -12.20
C SER A 399 -8.79 22.26 -11.38
N GLN A 400 -8.91 23.60 -11.34
CA GLN A 400 -8.05 24.47 -10.51
C GLN A 400 -8.62 24.77 -9.13
N ASN A 401 -9.85 24.33 -8.82
CA ASN A 401 -10.55 24.79 -7.63
C ASN A 401 -10.81 23.72 -6.56
N ASP A 402 -10.49 22.44 -6.79
CA ASP A 402 -10.80 21.26 -5.93
C ASP A 402 -12.27 21.12 -5.42
N ASP A 403 -13.12 22.11 -5.64
CA ASP A 403 -14.44 22.30 -5.03
C ASP A 403 -15.61 22.05 -5.99
N GLY A 404 -15.34 21.64 -7.23
CA GLY A 404 -16.42 21.32 -8.19
C GLY A 404 -17.21 22.54 -8.64
N GLN A 405 -16.56 23.70 -8.66
CA GLN A 405 -17.15 24.97 -9.07
C GLN A 405 -16.56 25.46 -10.38
N ALA A 406 -17.43 25.83 -11.33
CA ALA A 406 -17.06 26.50 -12.57
C ALA A 406 -17.74 27.86 -12.68
N LEU A 407 -16.95 28.90 -12.95
CA LEU A 407 -17.43 30.25 -13.18
C LEU A 407 -17.70 30.47 -14.67
N TYR A 408 -18.89 30.95 -15.00
CA TYR A 408 -19.28 31.27 -16.37
C TYR A 408 -19.89 32.67 -16.44
N GLU A 409 -19.32 33.54 -17.28
CA GLU A 409 -19.81 34.91 -17.46
C GLU A 409 -20.59 35.00 -18.77
N GLU A 410 -21.84 35.44 -18.68
CA GLU A 410 -22.71 35.59 -19.84
C GLU A 410 -23.21 37.04 -19.98
N ILE A 411 -23.06 37.59 -21.18
CA ILE A 411 -23.67 38.87 -21.55
C ILE A 411 -25.10 38.59 -22.03
N LEU A 412 -26.07 38.97 -21.21
CA LEU A 412 -27.48 38.84 -21.54
C LEU A 412 -27.94 40.06 -22.34
N LYS A 413 -28.40 39.81 -23.56
CA LYS A 413 -28.99 40.87 -24.40
C LYS A 413 -30.51 40.98 -24.20
N GLU A 414 -31.18 39.89 -23.83
CA GLU A 414 -32.64 39.80 -23.72
C GLU A 414 -33.04 38.90 -22.54
N PRO A 415 -34.21 39.14 -21.91
CA PRO A 415 -34.77 38.22 -20.91
C PRO A 415 -35.12 36.88 -21.57
N GLY A 416 -34.87 35.77 -20.89
CA GLY A 416 -35.08 34.45 -21.46
C GLY A 416 -34.83 33.31 -20.49
N ILE A 417 -35.06 32.09 -20.98
CA ILE A 417 -34.78 30.85 -20.26
C ILE A 417 -33.67 30.12 -21.02
N ALA A 418 -32.64 29.69 -20.31
CA ALA A 418 -31.62 28.80 -20.86
C ALA A 418 -31.52 27.53 -20.02
N LEU A 419 -31.28 26.42 -20.69
CA LEU A 419 -30.97 25.13 -20.08
C LEU A 419 -29.46 24.90 -20.16
N TYR A 420 -28.90 24.37 -19.09
CA TYR A 420 -27.49 23.97 -19.04
C TYR A 420 -27.36 22.53 -18.59
N ARG A 421 -26.35 21.84 -19.12
CA ARG A 421 -25.92 20.51 -18.65
C ARG A 421 -24.43 20.35 -18.90
N LEU A 422 -23.81 19.42 -18.19
CA LEU A 422 -22.44 19.00 -18.48
C LEU A 422 -22.45 17.81 -19.43
N LYS A 423 -21.44 17.74 -20.29
CA LYS A 423 -21.04 16.52 -20.99
C LYS A 423 -19.64 16.15 -20.51
N VAL A 424 -19.56 15.07 -19.75
CA VAL A 424 -18.32 14.54 -19.19
C VAL A 424 -17.81 13.39 -20.07
N THR A 425 -16.51 13.33 -20.27
CA THR A 425 -15.83 12.25 -21.01
C THR A 425 -14.52 11.91 -20.27
N GLY A 426 -14.12 10.65 -20.32
CA GLY A 426 -12.84 10.24 -19.73
C GLY A 426 -12.85 10.02 -18.22
N SER A 427 -14.00 9.82 -17.58
CA SER A 427 -14.06 9.44 -16.15
C SER A 427 -15.20 8.47 -15.84
N SER A 428 -15.25 8.00 -14.60
CA SER A 428 -16.38 7.26 -14.02
C SER A 428 -17.71 8.03 -14.07
N PHE A 429 -17.66 9.35 -14.28
CA PHE A 429 -18.82 10.25 -14.44
C PHE A 429 -19.19 10.52 -15.90
N ALA A 430 -18.59 9.80 -16.86
CA ALA A 430 -18.85 10.00 -18.28
C ALA A 430 -20.35 9.92 -18.62
N GLY A 431 -20.83 10.88 -19.41
CA GLY A 431 -22.25 11.02 -19.73
C GLY A 431 -22.73 12.47 -19.69
N TYR A 432 -24.05 12.64 -19.80
CA TYR A 432 -24.69 13.94 -19.58
C TYR A 432 -25.14 14.05 -18.14
N SER A 433 -24.90 15.21 -17.52
CA SER A 433 -25.44 15.47 -16.20
C SER A 433 -26.97 15.65 -16.21
N ASN A 434 -27.57 15.79 -15.04
CA ASN A 434 -28.87 16.44 -14.91
C ASN A 434 -28.86 17.84 -15.58
N THR A 435 -30.02 18.27 -16.09
CA THR A 435 -30.18 19.58 -16.75
C THR A 435 -30.68 20.61 -15.74
N VAL A 436 -30.02 21.76 -15.68
CA VAL A 436 -30.41 22.89 -14.85
C VAL A 436 -31.03 24.00 -15.69
N THR A 437 -32.02 24.69 -15.12
CA THR A 437 -32.70 25.81 -15.79
C THR A 437 -32.25 27.13 -15.17
N CYS A 438 -31.86 28.07 -16.01
CA CYS A 438 -31.58 29.44 -15.62
C CYS A 438 -32.61 30.38 -16.24
N THR A 439 -33.21 31.24 -15.42
CA THR A 439 -34.12 32.29 -15.90
C THR A 439 -33.44 33.63 -15.75
N PHE A 440 -33.42 34.39 -16.84
CA PHE A 440 -32.85 35.71 -16.90
C PHE A 440 -33.95 36.75 -16.99
N LYS A 441 -33.83 37.80 -16.17
CA LYS A 441 -34.60 39.04 -16.36
C LYS A 441 -33.62 40.09 -16.88
N SER A 442 -33.98 40.81 -17.94
CA SER A 442 -33.26 42.02 -18.28
C SER A 442 -33.37 42.99 -17.10
N LEU A 443 -32.23 43.50 -16.65
CA LEU A 443 -32.25 44.68 -15.79
C LEU A 443 -32.67 45.87 -16.65
N PRO A 444 -33.50 46.79 -16.15
CA PRO A 444 -33.81 48.00 -16.88
C PRO A 444 -32.50 48.73 -17.18
N LEU A 445 -32.26 49.03 -18.45
CA LEU A 445 -31.22 49.97 -18.85
C LEU A 445 -31.68 51.37 -18.43
N THR A 446 -31.64 51.69 -17.14
CA THR A 446 -31.72 53.09 -16.70
C THR A 446 -30.36 53.71 -16.92
N GLY A 447 -30.09 54.07 -18.17
CA GLY A 447 -29.25 55.22 -18.48
C GLY A 447 -30.24 56.29 -18.92
N ASP A 448 -30.38 57.33 -18.12
CA ASP A 448 -31.17 58.52 -18.44
C ASP A 448 -30.82 59.00 -19.85
N ASP A 449 -31.85 59.44 -20.57
CA ASP A 449 -31.73 60.15 -21.84
C ASP A 449 -30.61 61.21 -21.74
N PRO A 450 -29.79 61.43 -22.78
CA PRO A 450 -28.86 62.55 -22.77
C PRO A 450 -29.70 63.82 -22.70
N GLU A 451 -29.68 64.50 -21.54
CA GLU A 451 -30.18 65.86 -21.46
C GLU A 451 -29.46 66.66 -22.54
N ASP A 452 -30.30 67.26 -23.36
CA ASP A 452 -30.04 68.25 -24.37
C ASP A 452 -29.17 69.37 -23.78
N ILE A 453 -27.84 69.21 -23.82
CA ILE A 453 -26.93 70.35 -23.68
C ILE A 453 -26.85 70.99 -25.07
N ASP A 454 -27.92 71.71 -25.40
CA ASP A 454 -27.95 72.59 -26.55
C ASP A 454 -26.91 73.69 -26.34
N GLY A 455 -25.85 73.61 -27.14
CA GLY A 455 -24.75 74.56 -27.10
C GLY A 455 -25.20 75.96 -27.52
N THR A 456 -25.68 76.78 -26.60
CA THR A 456 -25.80 78.23 -26.78
C THR A 456 -25.70 79.03 -25.48
N ARG A 457 -24.57 78.94 -24.76
CA ARG A 457 -24.12 80.05 -23.89
C ARG A 457 -22.61 80.21 -23.95
N GLY A 458 -22.19 81.05 -24.90
CA GLY A 458 -20.83 81.54 -24.99
C GLY A 458 -20.46 82.50 -23.87
N GLY A 459 -19.15 82.70 -23.70
CA GLY A 459 -18.59 83.75 -22.84
C GLY A 459 -17.26 83.32 -22.27
N GLY A 460 -16.17 83.79 -22.88
CA GLY A 460 -14.81 83.37 -22.59
C GLY A 460 -14.26 83.77 -21.22
N GLY A 461 -13.13 83.16 -20.88
CA GLY A 461 -12.39 83.48 -19.66
C GLY A 461 -11.15 82.62 -19.56
N ARG A 462 -10.07 83.09 -20.18
CA ARG A 462 -8.70 82.59 -20.02
C ARG A 462 -8.37 82.46 -18.53
N ASN A 463 -7.71 81.35 -18.17
CA ASN A 463 -6.56 81.28 -17.24
C ASN A 463 -6.18 79.81 -17.08
N GLU A 464 -5.32 79.32 -17.97
CA GLU A 464 -4.30 78.36 -17.53
C GLU A 464 -3.29 79.15 -16.68
N PRO A 465 -2.85 78.57 -15.56
CA PRO A 465 -1.41 78.32 -15.52
C PRO A 465 -1.05 76.94 -14.99
N ASP A 466 0.03 76.45 -15.61
CA ASP A 466 1.04 75.54 -15.09
C ASP A 466 0.70 74.05 -14.99
N ARG A 467 1.10 73.36 -16.07
CA ARG A 467 1.73 72.04 -16.02
C ARG A 467 2.68 71.96 -14.82
N ASN A 468 2.26 71.26 -13.78
CA ASN A 468 3.18 70.53 -12.93
C ASN A 468 3.19 69.07 -13.39
N THR A 469 4.15 68.76 -14.25
CA THR A 469 4.65 67.40 -14.44
C THR A 469 5.31 66.99 -13.13
N ASP A 470 4.59 66.20 -12.32
CA ASP A 470 5.10 65.12 -11.46
C ASP A 470 4.09 64.80 -10.35
N SER A 471 3.08 63.96 -10.65
CA SER A 471 2.37 63.20 -9.62
C SER A 471 1.58 62.06 -10.24
N ASN A 472 1.90 60.85 -9.81
CA ASN A 472 1.42 59.56 -10.29
C ASN A 472 -0.11 59.43 -10.16
N ILE A 473 -0.77 59.01 -11.24
CA ILE A 473 -2.23 58.81 -11.41
C ILE A 473 -2.77 57.58 -10.61
N PHE A 474 -2.07 57.08 -9.60
CA PHE A 474 -2.41 55.80 -8.94
C PHE A 474 -2.72 55.87 -7.44
N GLU A 475 -3.21 56.99 -6.91
CA GLU A 475 -3.63 57.04 -5.49
C GLU A 475 -4.99 57.67 -5.14
N ASN A 476 -5.82 58.11 -6.09
CA ASN A 476 -7.05 58.85 -5.72
C ASN A 476 -8.40 58.27 -6.17
N MET A 477 -8.54 56.94 -6.26
CA MET A 477 -9.88 56.31 -6.34
C MET A 477 -9.99 55.04 -5.47
N LEU A 478 -9.48 55.12 -4.24
CA LEU A 478 -9.83 54.21 -3.15
C LEU A 478 -10.47 55.00 -2.02
N GLU A 479 -11.66 55.56 -2.25
CA GLU A 479 -12.54 55.99 -1.16
C GLU A 479 -13.96 56.20 -1.70
N TYR A 480 -14.73 55.11 -1.79
CA TYR A 480 -16.10 55.03 -1.28
C TYR A 480 -16.63 53.61 -1.50
N SER A 481 -16.62 52.81 -0.43
CA SER A 481 -17.46 51.62 -0.27
C SER A 481 -18.00 51.68 1.14
N PRO A 482 -19.33 51.62 1.37
CA PRO A 482 -19.84 51.27 2.68
C PRO A 482 -20.03 49.74 2.74
N PHE A 483 -19.26 49.10 3.64
CA PHE A 483 -19.31 47.71 4.13
C PHE A 483 -18.78 46.62 3.16
N GLY A 484 -17.79 45.77 3.43
CA GLY A 484 -17.02 45.44 4.63
C GLY A 484 -17.00 43.94 4.92
N ASN A 485 -16.21 43.12 4.21
CA ASN A 485 -15.27 42.13 4.78
C ASN A 485 -14.39 41.51 3.68
N ALA A 486 -13.08 41.40 3.93
CA ALA A 486 -12.06 41.04 2.96
C ALA A 486 -11.29 39.79 3.40
N THR A 487 -11.50 38.68 2.70
CA THR A 487 -10.51 37.60 2.51
C THR A 487 -10.92 36.83 1.24
N ASN A 488 -9.97 36.56 0.35
CA ASN A 488 -10.09 35.90 -0.96
C ASN A 488 -10.45 36.77 -2.17
N ARG A 489 -9.53 37.65 -2.57
CA ARG A 489 -9.32 37.99 -3.99
C ARG A 489 -7.84 38.14 -4.29
N SER A 490 -7.23 37.06 -4.77
CA SER A 490 -6.03 37.15 -5.60
C SER A 490 -6.11 36.09 -6.70
N SER A 491 -7.05 36.30 -7.63
CA SER A 491 -7.08 35.59 -8.91
C SER A 491 -6.63 36.56 -10.00
N ALA A 492 -5.46 36.23 -10.57
CA ALA A 492 -5.09 36.43 -11.96
C ALA A 492 -5.41 37.78 -12.64
N ALA A 493 -4.46 38.72 -12.61
CA ALA A 493 -4.23 39.67 -13.71
C ALA A 493 -2.86 40.38 -13.59
N LYS A 494 -1.77 39.68 -13.93
CA LYS A 494 -0.42 40.19 -14.28
C LYS A 494 0.50 38.96 -14.40
N ARG A 495 1.24 38.64 -15.46
CA ARG A 495 1.72 39.34 -16.66
C ARG A 495 2.10 38.24 -17.67
N PHE A 496 1.92 38.48 -18.97
CA PHE A 496 2.93 38.08 -19.95
C PHE A 496 3.06 39.17 -21.01
N SER A 497 4.14 39.95 -20.90
CA SER A 497 4.80 40.61 -22.03
C SER A 497 6.26 40.16 -22.01
N SER A 498 6.61 39.33 -23.00
CA SER A 498 7.91 39.12 -23.66
C SER A 498 9.25 39.27 -22.90
N GLY A 499 10.11 38.26 -23.06
CA GLY A 499 11.52 38.46 -23.44
C GLY A 499 12.61 37.92 -22.51
N ASP A 500 13.27 36.85 -22.96
CA ASP A 500 14.69 36.45 -22.80
C ASP A 500 15.49 36.88 -21.56
N ASN A 501 16.00 35.92 -20.78
CA ASN A 501 17.43 35.57 -20.79
C ASN A 501 17.82 34.37 -19.90
N LYS A 502 18.91 33.73 -20.33
CA LYS A 502 19.71 32.65 -19.73
C LYS A 502 19.98 32.82 -18.22
N SER A 503 20.03 31.70 -17.48
CA SER A 503 21.28 31.05 -17.04
C SER A 503 21.11 30.09 -15.83
N ASN A 504 21.78 28.95 -15.97
CA ASN A 504 22.55 28.19 -14.97
C ASN A 504 21.88 27.47 -13.77
N SER A 505 21.99 26.14 -13.83
CA SER A 505 22.28 25.25 -12.69
C SER A 505 23.47 25.72 -11.83
N PRO A 506 23.49 25.30 -10.56
CA PRO A 506 24.70 24.88 -9.84
C PRO A 506 24.63 23.35 -9.57
N LEU A 507 25.58 22.51 -10.04
CA LEU A 507 26.90 22.21 -9.45
C LEU A 507 26.77 21.88 -7.95
N SER A 508 26.95 20.64 -7.47
CA SER A 508 28.16 19.80 -7.43
C SER A 508 29.41 20.48 -6.85
N GLN A 509 30.15 19.68 -6.08
CA GLN A 509 31.44 19.92 -5.41
C GLN A 509 31.39 20.47 -3.98
N ASN A 510 31.74 19.61 -3.03
CA ASN A 510 33.00 19.79 -2.33
C ASN A 510 33.66 18.44 -2.09
N ASP A 511 34.95 18.41 -2.43
CA ASP A 511 35.85 17.29 -2.39
C ASP A 511 36.92 17.54 -1.32
N ALA A 512 37.55 16.43 -0.90
CA ALA A 512 38.88 16.30 -0.30
C ALA A 512 39.13 16.57 1.20
N GLY A 513 39.61 15.51 1.87
CA GLY A 513 40.29 15.56 3.17
C GLY A 513 40.99 14.25 3.58
N LYS A 514 42.06 13.88 2.85
CA LYS A 514 43.02 12.76 3.05
C LYS A 514 43.31 12.35 4.51
N LEU A 515 43.49 11.04 4.74
CA LEU A 515 44.57 10.47 5.56
C LEU A 515 44.91 9.03 5.10
N ARG A 516 46.14 8.60 5.41
CA ARG A 516 46.98 7.67 4.65
C ARG A 516 46.86 6.20 5.06
N LYS A 517 46.95 5.32 4.04
CA LYS A 517 47.77 4.10 3.89
C LYS A 517 48.26 3.38 5.17
N ASN A 518 47.99 2.08 5.27
CA ASN A 518 48.97 1.04 5.60
C ASN A 518 48.47 -0.37 5.17
N THR A 519 49.35 -1.13 4.52
CA THR A 519 49.26 -2.57 4.24
C THR A 519 50.44 -3.24 4.95
N PRO A 520 50.27 -4.47 5.50
CA PRO A 520 50.98 -5.67 4.98
C PRO A 520 50.03 -6.90 4.88
N SER A 521 50.08 -7.80 3.88
CA SER A 521 50.97 -8.98 3.69
C SER A 521 50.98 -9.93 4.92
N SER A 522 50.83 -11.26 4.90
CA SER A 522 50.84 -12.35 3.90
C SER A 522 50.49 -13.70 4.61
N ASP A 523 50.06 -14.70 3.83
CA ASP A 523 50.25 -16.17 3.96
C ASP A 523 49.93 -16.93 5.26
N SER A 524 49.05 -17.95 5.14
CA SER A 524 49.43 -19.36 5.32
C SER A 524 48.30 -20.33 4.98
N SER A 525 48.60 -21.25 4.07
CA SER A 525 47.86 -22.47 3.75
C SER A 525 47.98 -23.56 4.82
N THR A 526 46.92 -24.35 5.04
CA THR A 526 47.09 -25.79 5.32
C THR A 526 45.90 -26.63 4.88
N VAL A 527 46.24 -27.66 4.10
CA VAL A 527 45.42 -28.80 3.66
C VAL A 527 45.31 -29.82 4.78
N ILE A 528 44.12 -30.39 5.03
CA ILE A 528 43.98 -31.79 5.49
C ILE A 528 42.81 -32.45 4.76
N SER A 529 43.10 -33.57 4.10
CA SER A 529 42.13 -34.50 3.53
C SER A 529 41.77 -35.60 4.54
N SER A 530 40.56 -36.13 4.48
CA SER A 530 40.36 -37.60 4.48
C SER A 530 38.94 -37.97 4.04
N LYS A 531 38.90 -38.89 3.08
CA LYS A 531 37.77 -39.75 2.73
C LYS A 531 37.23 -40.48 3.96
N ASP A 532 35.93 -40.70 4.02
CA ASP A 532 35.40 -42.06 3.91
C ASP A 532 33.92 -42.08 3.48
N GLN A 533 33.65 -42.96 2.53
CA GLN A 533 32.32 -43.32 2.04
C GLN A 533 31.70 -44.34 2.99
N ASN A 534 30.38 -44.27 3.23
CA ASN A 534 29.49 -45.41 3.04
C ASN A 534 28.01 -44.96 2.92
N ASN A 535 27.33 -45.59 1.97
CA ASN A 535 26.03 -45.27 1.37
C ASN A 535 24.87 -46.05 2.09
N PRO A 536 23.57 -45.87 1.75
CA PRO A 536 22.49 -45.55 2.69
C PRO A 536 21.16 -46.27 2.37
N GLN A 537 20.67 -47.24 3.15
CA GLN A 537 19.40 -47.86 2.77
C GLN A 537 18.64 -48.39 3.96
N ALA A 538 17.79 -47.54 4.57
CA ALA A 538 16.69 -47.96 5.46
C ALA A 538 15.79 -46.81 5.98
N ALA A 539 16.12 -45.52 5.77
CA ALA A 539 15.46 -44.42 6.50
C ALA A 539 14.45 -43.57 5.69
N THR A 540 14.18 -43.90 4.43
CA THR A 540 13.34 -43.06 3.53
C THR A 540 11.84 -43.34 3.57
N ASP A 541 11.38 -44.45 4.15
CA ASP A 541 9.96 -44.85 4.04
C ASP A 541 9.09 -44.46 5.24
N THR A 542 9.67 -43.92 6.31
CA THR A 542 8.92 -43.60 7.55
C THR A 542 8.50 -42.13 7.67
N TYR A 543 9.13 -41.21 6.93
CA TYR A 543 8.87 -39.77 7.05
C TYR A 543 7.71 -39.24 6.17
N ASN A 544 7.28 -40.00 5.16
CA ASN A 544 6.30 -39.54 4.18
C ASN A 544 4.82 -39.74 4.62
N VAL A 545 4.59 -40.50 5.71
CA VAL A 545 3.24 -40.76 6.23
C VAL A 545 2.78 -39.65 7.19
N TRP A 546 3.72 -39.01 7.89
CA TRP A 546 3.41 -37.99 8.90
C TRP A 546 3.09 -36.61 8.28
N SER A 547 3.74 -36.24 7.18
CA SER A 547 3.44 -35.00 6.45
C SER A 547 2.05 -35.00 5.82
N ARG A 548 1.61 -36.16 5.30
CA ARG A 548 0.25 -36.35 4.74
C ARG A 548 -0.84 -36.32 5.80
N LEU A 549 -0.54 -36.77 7.03
CA LEU A 549 -1.47 -36.64 8.15
C LEU A 549 -1.59 -35.18 8.63
N GLY A 550 -0.49 -34.44 8.66
CA GLY A 550 -0.49 -33.01 9.02
C GLY A 550 -1.36 -32.17 8.09
N LEU A 551 -1.21 -32.36 6.77
CA LEU A 551 -2.02 -31.66 5.77
C LEU A 551 -3.52 -32.02 5.89
N LEU A 552 -3.84 -33.28 6.19
CA LEU A 552 -5.22 -33.72 6.41
C LEU A 552 -5.86 -33.04 7.63
N PHE A 553 -5.09 -32.86 8.72
CA PHE A 553 -5.57 -32.17 9.91
C PHE A 553 -5.79 -30.67 9.70
N VAL A 554 -4.92 -30.01 8.92
CA VAL A 554 -5.10 -28.60 8.53
C VAL A 554 -6.37 -28.43 7.69
N ILE A 555 -6.58 -29.30 6.69
CA ILE A 555 -7.81 -29.29 5.88
C ILE A 555 -9.07 -29.52 6.75
N LEU A 556 -9.01 -30.45 7.70
CA LEU A 556 -10.13 -30.70 8.63
C LEU A 556 -10.40 -29.52 9.58
N PHE A 557 -9.36 -28.81 10.01
CA PHE A 557 -9.49 -27.61 10.82
C PHE A 557 -10.16 -26.47 10.03
N PHE A 558 -9.75 -26.23 8.78
CA PHE A 558 -10.38 -25.25 7.89
C PHE A 558 -11.83 -25.60 7.56
N ILE A 559 -12.15 -26.88 7.31
CA ILE A 559 -13.54 -27.33 7.13
C ILE A 559 -14.37 -27.08 8.39
N GLY A 560 -13.80 -27.33 9.58
CA GLY A 560 -14.42 -27.03 10.87
C GLY A 560 -14.71 -25.54 11.06
N ALA A 561 -13.74 -24.68 10.75
CA ALA A 561 -13.87 -23.23 10.85
C ALA A 561 -14.93 -22.67 9.87
N VAL A 562 -14.93 -23.11 8.62
CA VAL A 562 -15.91 -22.71 7.60
C VAL A 562 -17.34 -23.15 7.97
N LEU A 563 -17.50 -24.34 8.54
CA LEU A 563 -18.80 -24.81 9.04
C LEU A 563 -19.27 -24.05 10.28
N TRP A 564 -18.34 -23.51 11.08
CA TRP A 564 -18.67 -22.78 12.31
C TRP A 564 -18.98 -21.30 12.07
N LEU A 565 -18.35 -20.69 11.07
CA LEU A 565 -18.47 -19.25 10.76
C LEU A 565 -19.61 -18.91 9.78
N ASN A 566 -20.18 -19.89 9.06
CA ASN A 566 -21.28 -19.63 8.14
C ASN A 566 -22.67 -20.00 8.74
N PRO A 567 -23.55 -19.02 9.03
CA PRO A 567 -24.85 -19.26 9.66
C PRO A 567 -25.79 -20.15 8.82
N ALA A 568 -25.66 -20.14 7.49
CA ALA A 568 -26.49 -20.93 6.60
C ALA A 568 -26.21 -22.45 6.72
N PHE A 569 -24.96 -22.84 7.01
CA PHE A 569 -24.55 -24.24 7.14
C PHE A 569 -24.80 -24.84 8.52
N ARG A 570 -24.75 -24.03 9.60
CA ARG A 570 -25.13 -24.47 10.95
C ARG A 570 -26.56 -25.05 11.00
N SER A 571 -27.49 -24.46 10.25
CA SER A 571 -28.91 -24.89 10.29
C SER A 571 -29.20 -26.21 9.55
N ARG A 572 -28.31 -26.65 8.65
CA ARG A 572 -28.46 -27.90 7.89
C ARG A 572 -27.79 -29.12 8.53
N PHE A 573 -26.71 -28.92 9.28
CA PHE A 573 -25.98 -30.03 9.94
C PHE A 573 -26.40 -30.28 11.39
N PHE A 574 -26.93 -29.26 12.09
CA PHE A 574 -27.43 -29.39 13.46
C PHE A 574 -28.96 -29.23 13.50
N LYS A 575 -29.68 -30.11 12.80
CA LYS A 575 -31.06 -30.45 13.18
C LYS A 575 -31.01 -31.74 14.01
N LYS A 576 -31.63 -31.69 15.18
CA LYS A 576 -31.80 -32.81 16.12
C LYS A 576 -32.20 -34.10 15.43
#